data_AF-A0A0L8AEU3-F1
#
_entry.id   AF-A0A0L8AEU3-F1
#
_cell.length_a   1.000
_cell.length_b   1.000
_cell.length_c   1.000
_cell.angle_alpha   90.00
_cell.angle_beta   90.00
_cell.angle_gamma   90.00
#
_symmetry.space_group_name_H-M   'P 1'
#
loop_
_entity.id
_entity.type
_entity.pdbx_description
1 polymer ?
#
loop_
_entity_poly.entity_id
_entity_poly.type
_entity_poly.pdbx_seq_one_letter_code
_entity_poly.pdbx_strand_id
1 'polypeptide(L)'
;MPDLLEGTDVPDFREVGHVLASLSGVDLAKASMATVREWEARGLALIALSREDLDEAERIMAPVSKRRRGTNLAAAGVPKEEA
;
A
#
# COMPACT_ATOMS: atom_id res chain seq x y z
N MET A 1 20.83 -4.95 -35.64
CA MET A 1 20.88 -4.24 -34.35
C MET A 1 19.72 -4.76 -33.51
N PRO A 2 19.91 -5.77 -32.64
CA PRO A 2 18.83 -6.33 -31.83
C PRO A 2 18.73 -5.63 -30.45
N ASP A 3 17.50 -5.57 -29.94
CA ASP A 3 17.10 -5.41 -28.53
C ASP A 3 17.48 -4.15 -27.73
N LEU A 4 16.77 -3.05 -28.01
CA LEU A 4 16.74 -1.86 -27.15
C LEU A 4 15.46 -1.77 -26.28
N LEU A 5 14.72 -2.87 -26.12
CA LEU A 5 13.42 -2.91 -25.44
C LEU A 5 13.28 -4.04 -24.40
N GLU A 6 14.38 -4.62 -23.92
CA GLU A 6 14.37 -5.49 -22.71
C GLU A 6 14.41 -4.69 -21.40
N GLY A 7 14.23 -3.37 -21.45
CA GLY A 7 13.98 -2.54 -20.28
C GLY A 7 12.53 -2.67 -19.83
N THR A 8 12.12 -3.86 -19.39
CA THR A 8 10.96 -3.94 -18.49
C THR A 8 11.42 -3.41 -17.13
N ASP A 9 11.48 -2.09 -17.03
CA ASP A 9 11.65 -1.38 -15.76
C ASP A 9 10.39 -1.65 -14.94
N VAL A 10 10.33 -2.83 -14.31
CA VAL A 10 9.29 -3.15 -13.35
C VAL A 10 9.45 -2.10 -12.26
N PRO A 11 8.44 -1.23 -12.04
CA PRO A 11 8.58 -0.16 -11.07
C PRO A 11 9.01 -0.73 -9.73
N ASP A 12 10.03 -0.15 -9.08
CA ASP A 12 10.38 -0.57 -7.73
C ASP A 12 9.19 -0.27 -6.81
N PHE A 13 8.58 -1.32 -6.25
CA PHE A 13 7.43 -1.22 -5.36
C PHE A 13 7.71 -0.33 -4.15
N ARG A 14 8.98 -0.21 -3.74
CA ARG A 14 9.40 0.69 -2.65
C ARG A 14 9.26 2.14 -3.07
N GLU A 15 9.75 2.47 -4.25
CA GLU A 15 9.64 3.82 -4.80
C GLU A 15 8.18 4.20 -5.04
N VAL A 16 7.39 3.31 -5.65
CA VAL A 16 5.94 3.51 -5.81
C VAL A 16 5.26 3.72 -4.44
N GLY A 17 5.61 2.92 -3.44
CA GLY A 17 5.11 3.07 -2.07
C GLY A 17 5.49 4.42 -1.44
N HIS A 18 6.72 4.89 -1.67
CA HIS A 18 7.20 6.18 -1.18
C HIS A 18 6.49 7.35 -1.85
N VAL A 19 6.28 7.29 -3.16
CA VAL A 19 5.51 8.28 -3.91
C VAL A 19 4.07 8.33 -3.40
N LEU A 20 3.42 7.18 -3.23
CA LEU A 20 2.07 7.11 -2.67
C LEU A 20 1.98 7.71 -1.25
N ALA A 21 2.97 7.43 -0.40
CA ALA A 21 3.03 8.01 0.94
C ALA A 21 3.18 9.54 0.87
N SER A 22 4.07 10.04 0.03
CA SER A 22 4.31 11.47 -0.17
C SER A 22 3.07 12.20 -0.68
N LEU A 23 2.37 11.62 -1.67
CA LEU A 23 1.09 12.14 -2.18
C LEU A 23 -0.01 12.17 -1.11
N SER A 24 0.05 11.25 -0.14
CA SER A 24 -0.84 11.21 1.02
C SER A 24 -0.38 12.07 2.20
N GLY A 25 0.73 12.81 2.07
CA GLY A 25 1.29 13.64 3.14
C GLY A 25 2.00 12.86 4.25
N VAL A 26 2.33 11.59 4.02
CA VAL A 26 3.06 10.75 4.99
C VAL A 26 4.56 10.83 4.73
N ASP A 27 5.30 11.35 5.70
CA ASP A 27 6.76 11.36 5.69
C ASP A 27 7.31 10.01 6.19
N LEU A 28 7.75 9.16 5.26
CA LEU A 28 8.29 7.84 5.59
C LEU A 28 9.63 7.89 6.35
N ALA A 29 10.39 8.99 6.26
CA ALA A 29 11.61 9.16 7.03
C ALA A 29 11.34 9.32 8.54
N LYS A 30 10.14 9.81 8.90
CA LYS A 30 9.67 9.94 10.28
C LYS A 30 8.68 8.85 10.70
N ALA A 31 8.24 8.01 9.77
CA ALA A 31 7.23 7.00 10.02
C ALA A 31 7.83 5.75 10.70
N SER A 32 6.97 4.97 11.35
CA SER A 32 7.36 3.67 11.89
C SER A 32 7.70 2.69 10.75
N MET A 33 8.59 1.73 10.99
CA MET A 33 8.85 0.65 10.01
C MET A 33 7.58 -0.11 9.62
N ALA A 34 6.59 -0.22 10.51
CA ALA A 34 5.31 -0.85 10.18
C ALA A 34 4.54 -0.02 9.14
N THR A 35 4.55 1.31 9.27
CA THR A 35 3.95 2.24 8.32
C THR A 35 4.68 2.23 6.99
N VAL A 36 6.02 2.22 6.99
CA VAL A 36 6.83 2.10 5.76
C VAL A 36 6.47 0.83 5.00
N ARG A 37 6.47 -0.33 5.67
CA ARG A 37 6.08 -1.61 5.06
C ARG A 37 4.64 -1.62 4.55
N GLU A 38 3.74 -0.87 5.18
CA GLU A 38 2.36 -0.72 4.73
C GLU A 38 2.29 0.04 3.39
N TRP A 39 3.11 1.08 3.23
CA TRP A 39 3.20 1.86 2.00
C TRP A 39 3.94 1.12 0.89
N GLU A 40 5.00 0.38 1.20
CA GLU A 40 5.66 -0.52 0.24
C GLU A 40 4.70 -1.59 -0.27
N ALA A 41 3.88 -2.20 0.60
CA ALA A 41 2.86 -3.16 0.20
C ALA A 41 1.78 -2.54 -0.71
N ARG A 42 1.41 -1.27 -0.48
CA ARG A 42 0.53 -0.53 -1.40
C ARG A 42 1.18 -0.33 -2.77
N GLY A 43 2.48 -0.03 -2.82
CA GLY A 43 3.22 0.09 -4.08
C GLY A 43 3.23 -1.23 -4.85
N LEU A 44 3.47 -2.35 -4.16
CA LEU A 44 3.46 -3.68 -4.76
C LEU A 44 2.05 -4.06 -5.27
N ALA A 45 1.01 -3.75 -4.50
CA ALA A 45 -0.37 -3.98 -4.92
C ALA A 45 -0.74 -3.13 -6.15
N LEU A 46 -0.29 -1.88 -6.23
CA LEU A 46 -0.56 -1.02 -7.39
C LEU A 46 0.13 -1.53 -8.67
N ILE A 47 1.33 -2.11 -8.54
CA ILE A 47 2.01 -2.76 -9.67
C ILE A 47 1.23 -4.00 -10.13
N ALA A 48 0.71 -4.82 -9.21
CA ALA A 48 -0.15 -5.95 -9.55
C ALA A 48 -1.45 -5.51 -10.25
N LEU A 49 -2.08 -4.44 -9.77
CA LEU A 49 -3.25 -3.84 -10.42
C LEU A 49 -2.93 -3.32 -11.83
N SER A 50 -1.75 -2.74 -12.03
CA SER A 50 -1.29 -2.27 -13.35
C SER A 50 -1.07 -3.43 -14.33
N ARG A 51 -0.94 -4.67 -13.82
CA ARG A 51 -0.88 -5.92 -14.59
C ARG A 51 -2.25 -6.61 -14.70
N GLU A 52 -3.33 -5.93 -14.29
CA GLU A 52 -4.70 -6.47 -14.23
C GLU A 52 -4.85 -7.68 -13.28
N ASP A 53 -3.89 -7.89 -12.37
CA ASP A 53 -3.89 -8.97 -11.40
C ASP A 53 -4.51 -8.52 -10.06
N LEU A 54 -5.84 -8.56 -10.03
CA LEU A 54 -6.65 -8.19 -8.86
C LEU A 54 -6.44 -9.15 -7.68
N ASP A 55 -6.29 -10.45 -7.97
CA ASP A 55 -6.14 -11.49 -6.96
C ASP A 55 -4.81 -11.35 -6.22
N GLU A 56 -3.74 -11.06 -6.95
CA GLU A 56 -2.42 -10.83 -6.35
C GLU A 56 -2.40 -9.52 -5.55
N ALA A 57 -3.02 -8.45 -6.06
CA ALA A 57 -3.17 -7.19 -5.32
C ALA A 57 -3.92 -7.39 -3.98
N GLU A 58 -5.01 -8.17 -3.99
CA GLU A 58 -5.77 -8.49 -2.78
C GLU A 58 -4.93 -9.32 -1.80
N ARG A 59 -4.20 -10.33 -2.29
CA ARG A 59 -3.30 -11.15 -1.48
C ARG A 59 -2.23 -10.32 -0.79
N ILE A 60 -1.62 -9.39 -1.52
CA ILE A 60 -0.61 -8.45 -0.99
C ILE A 60 -1.19 -7.56 0.11
N MET A 61 -2.42 -7.07 -0.07
CA MET A 61 -3.08 -6.16 0.87
C MET A 61 -3.82 -6.85 2.02
N ALA A 62 -4.06 -8.15 1.96
CA ALA A 62 -4.70 -8.94 3.01
C ALA A 62 -4.10 -8.75 4.43
N PRO A 63 -2.76 -8.75 4.64
CA PRO A 63 -2.18 -8.50 5.96
C PRO A 63 -2.27 -7.03 6.40
N VAL A 64 -2.29 -6.08 5.47
CA VAL A 64 -2.41 -4.64 5.75
C VAL A 64 -3.85 -4.29 6.18
N SER A 65 -4.83 -4.79 5.45
CA SER A 65 -6.26 -4.57 5.72
C SER A 65 -6.71 -5.21 7.04
N LYS A 66 -6.16 -6.38 7.41
CA LYS A 66 -6.39 -7.01 8.72
C LYS A 66 -5.87 -6.15 9.88
N ARG A 67 -4.72 -5.48 9.73
CA ARG A 67 -4.19 -4.55 10.74
C ARG A 67 -5.10 -3.33 10.92
N ARG A 68 -5.59 -2.74 9.83
CA ARG A 68 -6.59 -1.66 9.93
C ARG A 68 -7.91 -2.11 10.53
N ARG A 69 -8.32 -3.36 10.33
CA ARG A 69 -9.55 -3.90 10.93
C ARG A 69 -9.47 -3.95 12.46
N GLY A 70 -8.31 -4.31 13.03
CA GLY A 70 -8.09 -4.26 14.48
C GLY A 70 -8.13 -2.83 15.04
N THR A 71 -7.56 -1.86 14.32
CA THR A 71 -7.55 -0.45 14.75
C THR A 71 -8.90 0.25 14.53
N ASN A 72 -9.63 -0.06 13.45
CA ASN A 72 -10.97 0.46 13.21
C ASN A 72 -12.01 -0.16 14.16
N LEU A 73 -11.82 -1.40 14.63
CA LEU A 73 -12.68 -1.96 15.68
C LEU A 73 -12.44 -1.29 17.04
N ALA A 74 -11.19 -0.85 17.31
CA ALA A 74 -10.86 -0.06 18.49
C ALA A 74 -11.29 1.42 18.37
N ALA A 75 -11.31 1.99 17.15
CA ALA A 75 -11.79 3.36 16.89
C ALA A 75 -13.32 3.46 16.69
N ALA A 76 -14.01 2.33 16.45
CA ALA A 76 -15.47 2.25 16.44
C ALA A 76 -16.08 2.10 17.85
N GLY A 77 -15.28 2.31 18.89
CA GLY A 77 -15.69 2.34 20.29
C GLY A 77 -16.16 3.71 20.78
N VAL A 78 -17.38 4.14 20.37
CA VAL A 78 -18.42 4.84 21.20
C VAL A 78 -18.21 6.36 21.53
N PRO A 79 -19.25 7.23 21.80
CA PRO A 79 -20.74 7.09 21.87
C PRO A 79 -21.61 8.19 21.18
N LYS A 80 -22.95 7.96 21.27
CA LYS A 80 -24.13 8.86 21.29
C LYS A 80 -24.91 9.03 19.98
N GLU A 81 -26.06 8.37 19.93
CA GLU A 81 -27.30 9.09 19.65
C GLU A 81 -28.41 8.57 20.58
N GLU A 82 -28.89 9.51 21.38
CA GLU A 82 -30.03 9.48 22.29
C GLU A 82 -31.09 10.31 21.56
N ALA A 83 -32.20 9.69 21.16
CA ALA A 83 -33.44 10.36 20.74
C ALA A 83 -34.63 9.40 20.90
#